data_AF-C3QZK1-F1
#
_entry.id   AF-C3QZK1-F1
#
_cell.length_a   1.000
_cell.length_b   1.000
_cell.length_c   1.000
_cell.angle_alpha   90.00
_cell.angle_beta   90.00
_cell.angle_gamma   90.00
#
_symmetry.space_group_name_H-M   'P 1'
#
loop_
_entity.id
_entity.type
_entity.pdbx_description
1 polymer ?
#
loop_
_entity_poly.entity_id
_entity_poly.type
_entity_poly.pdbx_seq_one_letter_code
_entity_poly.pdbx_strand_id
1 'polypeptide(L)'
;MIDTLALIYTPSIVDGYINLMSEIGAKINIDLKKSNEFRVVGKYKNLCVYIEPTFVRIEGSFPKYYYGTNLKPLSHIELGLAIDKLSAVFGLPLKQAVIGRIDIATDVEVVNPPCSYFSSLGNLAKFDRNIRRGSLYYEQGWCKLCFYDKIAEAKKHNDCHLTEELLNKNILRYEI
;
A
#
# COMPACT_ATOMS: atom_id res chain seq x y z
N MET A 1 -10.83 -2.86 4.82
CA MET A 1 -10.40 -2.49 3.45
C MET A 1 -8.95 -2.90 3.30
N ILE A 2 -8.52 -3.43 2.16
CA ILE A 2 -7.09 -3.61 1.89
C ILE A 2 -6.54 -2.26 1.42
N ASP A 3 -5.61 -1.66 2.19
CA ASP A 3 -5.04 -0.36 1.84
C ASP A 3 -3.74 -0.53 1.06
N THR A 4 -2.80 -1.33 1.57
CA THR A 4 -1.50 -1.61 0.93
C THR A 4 -1.26 -3.11 0.82
N LEU A 5 -0.64 -3.54 -0.27
CA LEU A 5 -0.26 -4.93 -0.51
C LEU A 5 1.14 -4.97 -1.13
N ALA A 6 1.95 -5.95 -0.72
CA ALA A 6 3.18 -6.31 -1.40
C ALA A 6 3.06 -7.72 -1.98
N LEU A 7 3.13 -7.82 -3.31
CA LEU A 7 3.17 -9.09 -4.04
C LEU A 7 4.63 -9.40 -4.39
N ILE A 8 5.06 -10.63 -4.11
CA ILE A 8 6.40 -11.14 -4.43
C ILE A 8 6.24 -12.32 -5.37
N TYR A 9 6.63 -12.12 -6.63
CA TYR A 9 6.62 -13.16 -7.64
C TYR A 9 8.04 -13.69 -7.87
N THR A 10 8.19 -15.00 -7.76
CA THR A 10 9.42 -15.73 -8.04
C THR A 10 9.12 -16.71 -9.19
N PRO A 11 9.78 -16.60 -10.35
CA PRO A 11 9.58 -17.54 -11.45
C PRO A 11 9.89 -18.97 -11.01
N SER A 12 9.02 -19.89 -11.39
CA SER A 12 9.23 -21.33 -11.25
C SER A 12 9.92 -21.89 -12.49
N ILE A 13 10.46 -23.10 -12.38
CA ILE A 13 11.07 -23.83 -13.52
C ILE A 13 10.06 -23.99 -14.69
N VAL A 14 8.76 -23.99 -14.40
CA VAL A 14 7.68 -24.17 -15.38
C VAL A 14 7.44 -22.90 -16.21
N ASP A 15 7.82 -21.72 -15.70
CA ASP A 15 7.60 -20.44 -16.37
C ASP A 15 8.61 -20.16 -17.50
N GLY A 16 9.60 -21.04 -17.67
CA GLY A 16 10.72 -20.85 -18.60
C GLY A 16 11.72 -19.80 -18.14
N TYR A 17 12.74 -19.53 -18.96
CA TYR A 17 13.70 -18.47 -18.67
C TYR A 17 13.08 -17.10 -18.99
N ILE A 18 12.81 -16.30 -17.97
CA ILE A 18 12.35 -14.92 -18.10
C ILE A 18 13.43 -13.99 -17.54
N ASN A 19 13.95 -13.08 -18.36
CA ASN A 19 14.80 -12.00 -17.87
C ASN A 19 13.93 -10.90 -17.23
N LEU A 20 13.61 -11.06 -15.94
CA LEU A 20 12.72 -10.15 -15.22
C LEU A 20 13.20 -8.70 -15.28
N MET A 21 14.50 -8.47 -15.14
CA MET A 21 15.06 -7.12 -15.11
C MET A 21 14.79 -6.35 -16.41
N SER A 22 14.95 -7.00 -17.58
CA SER A 22 14.67 -6.35 -18.86
C SER A 22 13.16 -6.25 -19.14
N GLU A 23 12.43 -7.36 -19.00
CA GLU A 23 11.01 -7.44 -19.38
C GLU A 23 10.11 -6.54 -18.53
N ILE A 24 10.36 -6.54 -17.22
CA ILE A 24 9.56 -5.75 -16.27
C ILE A 24 10.12 -4.32 -16.17
N GLY A 25 11.45 -4.17 -16.24
CA GLY A 25 12.11 -2.86 -16.22
C GLY A 25 11.63 -1.95 -17.35
N ALA A 26 11.38 -2.50 -18.54
CA ALA A 26 10.85 -1.75 -19.68
C ALA A 26 9.43 -1.17 -19.47
N LYS A 27 8.70 -1.64 -18.46
CA LYS A 27 7.28 -1.29 -18.20
C LYS A 27 7.09 -0.31 -17.05
N ILE A 28 8.18 0.13 -16.42
CA ILE A 28 8.15 1.01 -15.24
C ILE A 28 8.98 2.27 -15.46
N ASN A 29 8.68 3.30 -14.66
CA ASN A 29 9.54 4.47 -14.56
C ASN A 29 10.70 4.17 -13.61
N ILE A 30 11.90 3.95 -14.17
CA ILE A 30 13.09 3.51 -13.43
C ILE A 30 13.67 4.66 -12.58
N ASP A 31 13.95 4.36 -11.31
CA ASP A 31 14.76 5.19 -10.43
C ASP A 31 16.24 4.82 -10.60
N LEU A 32 16.94 5.59 -11.43
CA LEU A 32 18.36 5.37 -11.74
C LEU A 32 19.27 5.47 -10.51
N LYS A 33 18.87 6.16 -9.43
CA LYS A 33 19.69 6.28 -8.22
C LYS A 33 19.62 5.03 -7.34
N LYS A 34 18.51 4.29 -7.43
CA LYS A 34 18.28 3.06 -6.65
C LYS A 34 18.58 1.78 -7.44
N SER A 35 18.61 1.89 -8.76
CA SER A 35 18.92 0.81 -9.68
C SER A 35 20.42 0.67 -9.92
N ASN A 36 20.85 -0.54 -10.24
CA ASN A 36 22.21 -0.88 -10.63
C ASN A 36 22.20 -2.18 -11.47
N GLU A 37 23.36 -2.73 -11.76
CA GLU A 37 23.52 -3.95 -12.56
C GLU A 37 22.89 -5.21 -11.93
N PHE A 38 22.59 -5.21 -10.63
CA PHE A 38 22.01 -6.34 -9.90
C PHE A 38 20.52 -6.18 -9.60
N ARG A 39 19.96 -4.97 -9.71
CA ARG A 39 18.55 -4.70 -9.44
C ARG A 39 18.02 -3.51 -10.22
N VAL A 40 16.74 -3.58 -10.59
CA VAL A 40 15.99 -2.44 -11.13
C VAL A 40 14.92 -2.04 -10.13
N VAL A 41 14.90 -0.76 -9.77
CA VAL A 41 13.89 -0.19 -8.89
C VAL A 41 13.20 0.95 -9.62
N GLY A 42 11.87 0.99 -9.54
CA GLY A 42 11.11 2.04 -10.18
C GLY A 42 9.68 2.10 -9.70
N LYS A 43 8.84 2.80 -10.46
CA LYS A 43 7.42 2.92 -10.17
C LYS A 43 6.56 2.59 -11.38
N TYR A 44 5.46 1.91 -11.11
CA TYR A 44 4.32 1.83 -12.03
C TYR A 44 3.13 2.51 -11.37
N LYS A 45 2.73 3.68 -11.89
CA LYS A 45 1.80 4.58 -11.21
C LYS A 45 2.26 4.88 -9.77
N ASN A 46 1.45 4.54 -8.77
CA ASN A 46 1.75 4.71 -7.36
C ASN A 46 2.45 3.50 -6.71
N LEU A 47 2.62 2.40 -7.45
CA LEU A 47 3.25 1.18 -6.94
C LEU A 47 4.76 1.23 -7.12
N CYS A 48 5.49 0.89 -6.06
CA CYS A 48 6.92 0.64 -6.11
C CYS A 48 7.15 -0.75 -6.70
N VAL A 49 8.05 -0.84 -7.68
CA VAL A 49 8.42 -2.11 -8.31
C VAL A 49 9.91 -2.31 -8.10
N TYR A 50 10.25 -3.43 -7.45
CA TYR A 50 11.61 -3.84 -7.15
C TYR A 50 11.86 -5.17 -7.87
N ILE A 51 12.91 -5.20 -8.69
CA ILE A 51 13.20 -6.32 -9.58
C ILE A 51 14.63 -6.76 -9.33
N GLU A 52 14.78 -8.04 -9.06
CA GLU A 52 16.05 -8.76 -9.07
C GLU A 52 15.98 -9.88 -10.13
N PRO A 53 17.11 -10.51 -10.49
CA PRO A 53 17.10 -11.63 -11.44
C PRO A 53 16.17 -12.77 -11.05
N THR A 54 15.92 -12.94 -9.75
CA THR A 54 15.19 -14.09 -9.19
C THR A 54 13.76 -13.76 -8.77
N PHE A 55 13.39 -12.49 -8.60
CA PHE A 55 12.03 -12.13 -8.18
C PHE A 55 11.64 -10.71 -8.55
N VAL A 56 10.32 -10.47 -8.52
CA VAL A 56 9.72 -9.14 -8.62
C VAL A 56 8.86 -8.88 -7.40
N ARG A 57 9.11 -7.78 -6.69
CA ARG A 57 8.25 -7.27 -5.62
C ARG A 57 7.51 -6.02 -6.10
N ILE A 58 6.18 -6.07 -6.04
CA ILE A 58 5.29 -4.94 -6.37
C ILE A 58 4.57 -4.54 -5.09
N GLU A 59 4.80 -3.33 -4.60
CA GLU A 59 4.26 -2.84 -3.33
C GLU A 59 3.64 -1.45 -3.45
N GLY A 60 2.49 -1.27 -2.84
CA GLY A 60 1.88 0.05 -2.66
C GLY A 60 0.38 -0.04 -2.40
N SER A 61 -0.28 1.13 -2.47
CA SER A 61 -1.72 1.21 -2.22
C SER A 61 -2.52 0.74 -3.43
N PHE A 62 -3.22 -0.39 -3.28
CA PHE A 62 -4.06 -0.96 -4.35
C PHE A 62 -5.34 -0.16 -4.62
N PRO A 63 -6.03 0.43 -3.62
CA PRO A 63 -7.09 1.41 -3.87
C PRO A 63 -6.60 2.57 -4.73
N LYS A 64 -5.44 3.17 -4.44
CA LYS A 64 -4.87 4.25 -5.28
C LYS A 64 -4.53 3.76 -6.69
N TYR A 65 -4.03 2.54 -6.83
CA TYR A 65 -3.76 1.96 -8.14
C TYR A 65 -5.04 1.77 -8.98
N TYR A 66 -6.12 1.31 -8.35
CA TYR A 66 -7.36 0.94 -9.01
C TYR A 66 -8.32 2.12 -9.23
N TYR A 67 -8.45 3.01 -8.24
CA TYR A 67 -9.36 4.17 -8.23
C TYR A 67 -8.67 5.52 -8.36
N GLY A 68 -7.36 5.61 -8.18
CA GLY A 68 -6.67 6.90 -8.05
C GLY A 68 -6.76 7.54 -6.66
N THR A 69 -7.48 6.92 -5.72
CA THR A 69 -7.65 7.39 -4.33
C THR A 69 -7.68 6.22 -3.35
N ASN A 70 -7.33 6.46 -2.08
CA ASN A 70 -7.58 5.50 -0.99
C ASN A 70 -8.67 5.96 -0.01
N LEU A 71 -9.51 6.93 -0.41
CA LEU A 71 -10.74 7.29 0.30
C LEU A 71 -11.86 6.29 0.04
N LYS A 72 -11.79 5.56 -1.09
CA LYS A 72 -12.75 4.51 -1.42
C LYS A 72 -12.19 3.13 -1.06
N PRO A 73 -12.96 2.28 -0.36
CA PRO A 73 -12.53 0.92 -0.10
C PRO A 73 -12.45 0.07 -1.36
N LEU A 74 -11.37 -0.70 -1.46
CA LEU A 74 -11.25 -1.77 -2.44
C LEU A 74 -11.82 -3.07 -1.85
N SER A 75 -12.85 -3.61 -2.50
CA SER A 75 -13.42 -4.91 -2.12
C SER A 75 -12.49 -6.07 -2.50
N HIS A 76 -12.74 -7.26 -1.96
CA HIS A 76 -11.95 -8.44 -2.31
C HIS A 76 -12.06 -8.79 -3.81
N ILE A 77 -13.25 -8.70 -4.40
CA ILE A 77 -13.47 -8.97 -5.83
C ILE A 77 -12.65 -7.97 -6.67
N GLU A 78 -12.71 -6.69 -6.33
CA GLU A 78 -11.99 -5.64 -7.04
C GLU A 78 -10.47 -5.76 -6.87
N LEU A 79 -9.99 -6.25 -5.72
CA LEU A 79 -8.59 -6.58 -5.56
C LEU A 79 -8.16 -7.68 -6.53
N GLY A 80 -8.97 -8.74 -6.69
CA GLY A 80 -8.70 -9.79 -7.68
C GLY A 80 -8.57 -9.20 -9.09
N LEU A 81 -9.49 -8.32 -9.48
CA LEU A 81 -9.46 -7.61 -10.76
C LEU A 81 -8.25 -6.67 -10.89
N ALA A 82 -7.83 -6.02 -9.79
CA ALA A 82 -6.63 -5.17 -9.78
C ALA A 82 -5.36 -6.00 -10.01
N ILE A 83 -5.26 -7.18 -9.39
CA ILE A 83 -4.16 -8.12 -9.58
C ILE A 83 -4.15 -8.67 -11.01
N ASP A 84 -5.32 -8.97 -11.59
CA ASP A 84 -5.43 -9.40 -12.98
C ASP A 84 -4.96 -8.31 -13.96
N LYS A 85 -5.35 -7.06 -13.73
CA LYS A 85 -4.86 -5.91 -14.52
C LYS A 85 -3.34 -5.76 -14.42
N LEU A 86 -2.76 -5.88 -13.22
CA LEU A 86 -1.30 -5.84 -13.06
C LEU A 86 -0.61 -7.03 -13.74
N SER A 87 -1.21 -8.22 -13.67
CA SER A 87 -0.71 -9.43 -14.31
C SER A 87 -0.61 -9.25 -15.82
N ALA A 88 -1.65 -8.68 -16.44
CA ALA A 88 -1.67 -8.37 -17.86
C ALA A 88 -0.63 -7.32 -18.26
N VAL A 89 -0.44 -6.27 -17.45
CA VAL A 89 0.59 -5.24 -17.69
C VAL A 89 1.97 -5.87 -17.67
N PHE A 90 2.30 -6.59 -16.60
CA PHE A 90 3.64 -7.12 -16.39
C PHE A 90 3.92 -8.41 -17.17
N GLY A 91 2.89 -9.12 -17.63
CA GLY A 91 3.03 -10.44 -18.24
C GLY A 91 3.45 -11.49 -17.22
N LEU A 92 3.05 -11.33 -15.95
CA LEU A 92 3.39 -12.22 -14.85
C LEU A 92 2.12 -12.80 -14.22
N PRO A 93 2.10 -14.07 -13.80
CA PRO A 93 0.94 -14.67 -13.14
C PRO A 93 0.86 -14.25 -11.65
N LEU A 94 0.59 -12.97 -11.38
CA LEU A 94 0.68 -12.39 -10.02
C LEU A 94 -0.34 -12.96 -9.02
N LYS A 95 -1.37 -13.69 -9.47
CA LYS A 95 -2.24 -14.48 -8.58
C LYS A 95 -1.52 -15.61 -7.85
N GLN A 96 -0.35 -16.03 -8.36
CA GLN A 96 0.52 -17.03 -7.75
C GLN A 96 1.61 -16.41 -6.88
N ALA A 97 1.69 -15.07 -6.82
CA ALA A 97 2.67 -14.37 -6.02
C ALA A 97 2.42 -14.57 -4.52
N VAL A 98 3.50 -14.58 -3.75
CA VAL A 98 3.44 -14.59 -2.28
C VAL A 98 3.10 -13.18 -1.79
N ILE A 99 2.20 -13.08 -0.81
CA ILE A 99 1.93 -11.81 -0.12
C ILE A 99 3.05 -11.58 0.90
N GLY A 100 3.91 -10.60 0.63
CA GLY A 100 5.00 -10.20 1.54
C GLY A 100 4.58 -9.18 2.59
N ARG A 101 3.47 -8.46 2.35
CA ARG A 101 2.89 -7.47 3.27
C ARG A 101 1.43 -7.25 2.90
N ILE A 102 0.58 -7.10 3.90
CA ILE A 102 -0.80 -6.65 3.76
C ILE A 102 -1.09 -5.63 4.85
N ASP A 103 -1.58 -4.46 4.46
CA ASP A 103 -2.11 -3.47 5.39
C ASP A 103 -3.63 -3.44 5.25
N ILE A 104 -4.33 -3.61 6.37
CA ILE A 104 -5.80 -3.58 6.44
C ILE A 104 -6.22 -2.33 7.19
N ALA A 105 -7.06 -1.51 6.56
CA ALA A 105 -7.56 -0.28 7.14
C ALA A 105 -9.09 -0.26 7.24
N THR A 106 -9.58 0.52 8.20
CA THR A 106 -10.99 0.88 8.33
C THR A 106 -11.11 2.34 8.72
N ASP A 107 -12.08 3.01 8.12
CA ASP A 107 -12.45 4.39 8.42
C ASP A 107 -13.65 4.43 9.36
N VAL A 108 -13.56 5.25 10.40
CA VAL A 108 -14.64 5.49 11.34
C VAL A 108 -14.89 6.99 11.40
N GLU A 109 -16.12 7.41 11.07
CA GLU A 109 -16.57 8.77 11.31
C GLU A 109 -16.76 8.97 12.81
N VAL A 110 -16.12 10.01 13.36
CA VAL A 110 -16.13 10.33 14.79
C VAL A 110 -16.63 11.75 15.01
N VAL A 111 -17.10 12.04 16.21
CA VAL A 111 -17.66 13.37 16.54
C VAL A 111 -16.56 14.42 16.66
N ASN A 112 -15.48 14.09 17.39
CA ASN A 112 -14.37 14.99 17.66
C ASN A 112 -13.20 14.75 16.70
N PRO A 113 -12.20 15.66 16.63
CA PRO A 113 -10.99 15.40 15.88
C PRO A 113 -10.33 14.06 16.29
N PRO A 114 -9.82 13.26 15.33
CA PRO A 114 -9.31 11.91 15.60
C PRO A 114 -8.25 11.82 16.72
N CYS A 115 -7.40 12.83 16.87
CA CYS A 115 -6.36 12.86 17.90
C CYS A 115 -6.91 12.94 19.33
N SER A 116 -8.13 13.46 19.53
CA SER A 116 -8.77 13.55 20.85
C SER A 116 -9.05 12.18 21.46
N TYR A 117 -9.13 11.12 20.64
CA TYR A 117 -9.39 9.75 21.09
C TYR A 117 -8.12 8.97 21.48
N PHE A 118 -6.93 9.49 21.16
CA PHE A 118 -5.69 8.72 21.33
C PHE A 118 -5.42 8.32 22.78
N SER A 119 -5.76 9.18 23.75
CA SER A 119 -5.61 8.88 25.18
C SER A 119 -6.53 7.74 25.64
N SER A 120 -7.72 7.63 25.04
CA SER A 120 -8.70 6.57 25.35
C SER A 120 -8.31 5.19 24.82
N LEU A 121 -7.42 5.11 23.82
CA LEU A 121 -6.98 3.85 23.22
C LEU A 121 -5.94 3.08 24.07
N GLY A 122 -5.47 3.67 25.18
CA GLY A 122 -4.65 2.98 26.18
C GLY A 122 -3.34 2.39 25.63
N ASN A 123 -2.80 1.40 26.34
CA ASN A 123 -1.60 0.66 25.92
C ASN A 123 -1.98 -0.69 25.32
N LEU A 124 -1.22 -1.14 24.32
CA LEU A 124 -1.34 -2.47 23.73
C LEU A 124 -0.17 -3.33 24.18
N ALA A 125 -0.45 -4.49 24.76
CA ALA A 125 0.60 -5.36 25.31
C ALA A 125 1.59 -5.80 24.22
N LYS A 126 2.90 -5.71 24.50
CA LYS A 126 4.02 -6.04 23.60
C LYS A 126 4.25 -5.07 22.43
N PHE A 127 3.54 -3.94 22.41
CA PHE A 127 3.74 -2.89 21.40
C PHE A 127 4.26 -1.61 22.06
N ASP A 128 5.17 -0.93 21.36
CA ASP A 128 5.64 0.39 21.74
C ASP A 128 4.63 1.43 21.28
N ARG A 129 4.00 2.11 22.23
CA ARG A 129 3.01 3.15 21.98
C ARG A 129 3.70 4.50 21.77
N ASN A 130 3.51 5.10 20.59
CA ASN A 130 4.14 6.36 20.22
C ASN A 130 3.17 7.28 19.48
N ILE A 131 3.12 8.56 19.85
CA ILE A 131 2.39 9.58 19.06
C ILE A 131 3.43 10.40 18.30
N ARG A 132 3.31 10.44 16.97
CA ARG A 132 4.24 11.17 16.10
C ARG A 132 3.45 11.86 15.00
N ARG A 133 3.70 13.16 14.81
CA ARG A 133 3.11 13.98 13.72
C ARG A 133 1.57 13.87 13.63
N GLY A 134 0.88 13.85 14.77
CA GLY A 134 -0.59 13.77 14.83
C GLY A 134 -1.18 12.38 14.57
N SER A 135 -0.35 11.34 14.50
CA SER A 135 -0.77 9.93 14.38
C SER A 135 -0.31 9.14 15.61
N LEU A 136 -1.13 8.18 16.04
CA LEU A 136 -0.82 7.25 17.11
C LEU A 136 -0.38 5.92 16.51
N TYR A 137 0.75 5.42 16.97
CA TYR A 137 1.35 4.16 16.54
C TYR A 137 1.47 3.21 17.72
N TYR A 138 1.19 1.94 17.46
CA TYR A 138 1.58 0.80 18.25
C TYR A 138 2.51 -0.04 17.38
N GLU A 139 3.80 -0.06 17.72
CA GLU A 139 4.84 -0.66 16.89
C GLU A 139 5.41 -1.93 17.54
N GLN A 140 5.58 -2.99 16.75
CA GLN A 140 6.37 -4.16 17.07
C GLN A 140 7.19 -4.55 15.83
N GLY A 141 8.21 -5.41 15.96
CA GLY A 141 9.11 -5.74 14.86
C GLY A 141 8.47 -6.28 13.57
N TRP A 142 7.29 -6.91 13.64
CA TRP A 142 6.61 -7.52 12.49
C TRP A 142 5.20 -6.97 12.23
N CYS A 143 4.70 -6.06 13.08
CA CYS A 143 3.34 -5.54 13.03
C CYS A 143 3.30 -4.08 13.47
N LYS A 144 2.50 -3.25 12.81
CA LYS A 144 2.32 -1.85 13.17
C LYS A 144 0.86 -1.47 13.05
N LEU A 145 0.23 -1.15 14.17
CA LEU A 145 -1.10 -0.56 14.19
C LEU A 145 -0.99 0.96 14.26
N CYS A 146 -1.64 1.67 13.35
CA CYS A 146 -1.61 3.11 13.20
C CYS A 146 -3.02 3.69 13.27
N PHE A 147 -3.18 4.81 13.96
CA PHE A 147 -4.41 5.60 14.04
C PHE A 147 -4.10 7.04 13.61
N TYR A 148 -4.87 7.58 12.68
CA TYR A 148 -4.62 8.93 12.16
C TYR A 148 -5.89 9.59 11.61
N ASP A 149 -5.82 10.91 11.45
CA ASP A 149 -6.84 11.69 10.78
C ASP A 149 -6.73 11.49 9.27
N LYS A 150 -7.71 10.78 8.71
CA LYS A 150 -7.72 10.41 7.30
C LYS A 150 -7.99 11.59 6.38
N ILE A 151 -8.82 12.53 6.82
CA ILE A 151 -9.12 13.73 6.04
C ILE A 151 -7.88 14.63 6.00
N ALA A 152 -7.17 14.79 7.11
CA ALA A 152 -5.92 15.54 7.14
C ALA A 152 -4.83 14.92 6.25
N GLU A 153 -4.70 13.59 6.23
CA GLU A 153 -3.79 12.88 5.32
C GLU A 153 -4.16 13.12 3.85
N ALA A 154 -5.44 12.97 3.50
CA ALA A 154 -5.91 13.18 2.13
C ALA A 154 -5.68 14.62 1.65
N LYS A 155 -5.92 15.63 2.51
CA LYS A 155 -5.59 17.05 2.22
C LYS A 155 -4.11 17.21 1.94
N LYS A 156 -3.24 16.66 2.79
CA LYS A 156 -1.78 16.76 2.64
C LYS A 156 -1.27 16.13 1.34
N HIS A 157 -1.93 15.07 0.88
CA HIS A 157 -1.59 14.38 -0.36
C HIS A 157 -2.30 14.94 -1.60
N ASN A 158 -3.09 16.02 -1.46
CA ASN A 158 -3.89 16.60 -2.54
C ASN A 158 -4.75 15.55 -3.26
N ASP A 159 -5.43 14.68 -2.50
CA ASP A 159 -6.28 13.63 -3.07
C ASP A 159 -7.42 14.24 -3.88
N CYS A 160 -7.52 13.87 -5.16
CA CYS A 160 -8.47 14.46 -6.09
C CYS A 160 -9.94 14.07 -5.83
N HIS A 161 -10.19 13.08 -4.96
CA HIS A 161 -11.54 12.64 -4.60
C HIS A 161 -12.02 13.24 -3.27
N LEU A 162 -11.29 14.19 -2.70
CA LEU A 162 -11.67 14.87 -1.48
C LEU A 162 -12.80 15.89 -1.75
N THR A 163 -14.01 15.60 -1.25
CA THR A 163 -15.19 16.44 -1.43
C THR A 163 -15.38 17.42 -0.28
N GLU A 164 -16.13 18.52 -0.49
CA GLU A 164 -16.49 19.46 0.57
C GLU A 164 -17.23 18.79 1.73
N GLU A 165 -18.06 17.79 1.45
CA GLU A 165 -18.73 16.99 2.48
C GLU A 165 -17.72 16.26 3.37
N LEU A 166 -16.71 15.62 2.78
CA LEU A 166 -15.66 14.92 3.53
C LEU A 166 -14.78 15.89 4.33
N LEU A 167 -14.56 17.12 3.83
CA LEU A 167 -13.77 18.13 4.54
C LEU A 167 -14.38 18.55 5.89
N ASN A 168 -15.69 18.39 6.05
CA ASN A 168 -16.44 18.73 7.27
C ASN A 168 -16.57 17.55 8.25
N LYS A 169 -16.05 16.37 7.90
CA LYS A 169 -16.11 15.17 8.74
C LYS A 169 -14.79 14.96 9.48
N ASN A 170 -14.88 14.35 10.66
CA ASN A 170 -13.72 13.80 11.36
C ASN A 170 -13.67 12.30 11.07
N ILE A 171 -12.70 11.86 10.27
CA ILE A 171 -12.52 10.43 9.97
C ILE A 171 -11.25 9.93 10.64
N LEU A 172 -11.43 9.07 11.65
CA LEU A 172 -10.36 8.31 12.25
C LEU A 172 -10.15 7.03 11.44
N ARG A 173 -9.00 6.93 10.76
CA ARG A 173 -8.57 5.66 10.17
C ARG A 173 -7.71 4.92 11.16
N TYR A 174 -7.94 3.62 11.28
CA TYR A 174 -6.95 2.70 11.84
C TYR A 174 -6.49 1.71 10.78
N GLU A 175 -5.21 1.35 10.82
CA GLU A 175 -4.52 0.54 9.82
C GLU A 175 -3.52 -0.39 10.51
N ILE A 176 -3.52 -1.68 10.16
CA ILE A 176 -2.61 -2.72 10.69
C ILE A 176 -1.90 -3.46 9.58
#